data_AF-A0A327YJL0-F1
#
_entry.id   AF-A0A327YJL0-F1
#
_cell.length_a   1.000
_cell.length_b   1.000
_cell.length_c   1.000
_cell.angle_alpha   90.00
_cell.angle_beta   90.00
_cell.angle_gamma   90.00
#
_symmetry.space_group_name_H-M   'P 1'
#
loop_
_entity.id
_entity.type
_entity.pdbx_description
1 polymer ?
#
loop_
_entity_poly.entity_id
_entity_poly.type
_entity_poly.pdbx_seq_one_letter_code
_entity_poly.pdbx_strand_id
1 'polypeptide(L)'
;MKQFETDWLGSKPIFYNEKTGKVSENINEVIDYNNLEFDPEGFNNYLEFGYSVFEQTPIKNVKFLRYSTRLIIDDNNKIHIKYLKDPAENWYGKTTSEIDVLERLEAEIQKWENSVKGEIIIPTSGGYDSRILNIMIKDKSRIKSFTYGISDNQDDSFEVVYAKKISEILNTKWKQIKLGHFHNYLDEWYQLYGVSTHAHGMYHMEFYSKILKEVSGGNPFLSGIIGDAWAGNVNIPDINLNTLNKLGYTHGMNADPKQSYLKSNNYLKEKYLEINKFKLKDPYWKVIESMRLKIILLSYLLRIPRYYGFNPWSPFIDINIALSMHTIPLKRKVNRAWQSDFFKKYSLNLEELDLKVNKTNSLNYQAMLISKLKPLNVELLREVINPSYVDWINKNVIYISSSKKLIRKLLNVKKLGGALRRSGIRDTILTAYCAYLTLKPIEQLLEKRNHFYKN
;
A
#
# COMPACT_ATOMS: atom_id res chain seq x y z
N MET A 1 2.10 -34.15 -1.45
CA MET A 1 2.42 -32.94 -2.26
C MET A 1 1.58 -31.74 -1.83
N LYS A 2 2.22 -30.69 -1.28
CA LYS A 2 1.56 -29.41 -0.91
C LYS A 2 1.79 -28.40 -2.03
N GLN A 3 0.76 -27.66 -2.42
CA GLN A 3 0.84 -26.67 -3.50
C GLN A 3 0.29 -25.33 -3.05
N PHE A 4 0.92 -24.26 -3.56
CA PHE A 4 0.52 -22.88 -3.33
C PHE A 4 0.52 -22.15 -4.67
N GLU A 5 -0.44 -21.26 -4.89
CA GLU A 5 -0.56 -20.52 -6.15
C GLU A 5 -0.93 -19.07 -5.88
N THR A 6 -0.31 -18.15 -6.63
CA THR A 6 -0.64 -16.73 -6.60
C THR A 6 -1.58 -16.37 -7.74
N ASP A 7 -2.49 -15.43 -7.47
CA ASP A 7 -3.34 -14.83 -8.51
C ASP A 7 -2.53 -13.96 -9.49
N TRP A 8 -3.23 -13.36 -10.47
CA TRP A 8 -2.64 -12.55 -11.54
C TRP A 8 -1.93 -11.26 -11.09
N LEU A 9 -2.19 -10.80 -9.86
CA LEU A 9 -1.48 -9.70 -9.21
C LEU A 9 -0.45 -10.18 -8.19
N GLY A 10 -0.67 -11.34 -7.57
CA GLY A 10 -0.01 -11.73 -6.32
C GLY A 10 -0.65 -11.07 -5.10
N SER A 11 -1.97 -10.88 -5.11
CA SER A 11 -2.69 -10.10 -4.07
C SER A 11 -2.60 -10.68 -2.65
N LYS A 12 -2.31 -11.99 -2.56
CA LYS A 12 -2.00 -12.69 -1.33
C LYS A 12 -0.52 -13.11 -1.33
N PRO A 13 0.35 -12.43 -0.57
CA PRO A 13 1.77 -12.76 -0.53
C PRO A 13 2.01 -14.18 -0.01
N ILE A 14 2.89 -14.93 -0.68
CA ILE A 14 3.32 -16.25 -0.26
C ILE A 14 4.84 -16.21 -0.19
N PHE A 15 5.36 -16.36 1.02
CA PHE A 15 6.78 -16.39 1.33
C PHE A 15 7.27 -17.83 1.46
N TYR A 16 8.53 -18.05 1.11
CA TYR A 16 9.16 -19.34 1.27
C TYR A 16 10.64 -19.21 1.57
N ASN A 17 11.20 -20.24 2.19
CA ASN A 17 12.62 -20.34 2.48
C ASN A 17 13.23 -21.49 1.68
N GLU A 18 14.14 -21.17 0.76
CA GLU A 18 14.76 -22.14 -0.15
C GLU A 18 15.63 -23.19 0.57
N LYS A 19 16.15 -22.86 1.76
CA LYS A 19 17.00 -23.76 2.54
C LYS A 19 16.19 -24.67 3.46
N THR A 20 15.16 -24.13 4.12
CA THR A 20 14.38 -24.89 5.12
C THR A 20 13.12 -25.55 4.56
N GLY A 21 12.71 -25.20 3.34
CA GLY A 21 11.47 -25.70 2.72
C GLY A 21 10.19 -25.10 3.30
N LYS A 22 10.28 -24.19 4.29
CA LYS A 22 9.10 -23.55 4.92
C LYS A 22 8.39 -22.64 3.92
N VAL A 23 7.06 -22.64 3.97
CA VAL A 23 6.18 -21.78 3.15
C VAL A 23 5.05 -21.24 4.01
N SER A 24 4.80 -19.93 3.96
CA SER A 24 3.74 -19.26 4.70
C SER A 24 3.31 -17.95 4.03
N GLU A 25 2.14 -17.44 4.40
CA GLU A 25 1.66 -16.10 4.04
C GLU A 25 2.23 -15.01 4.97
N ASN A 26 2.92 -15.42 6.03
CA ASN A 26 3.64 -14.53 6.94
C ASN A 26 5.15 -14.77 6.82
N ILE A 27 5.89 -13.72 6.44
CA ILE A 27 7.35 -13.79 6.29
C ILE A 27 8.05 -14.23 7.59
N ASN A 28 7.52 -13.84 8.76
CA ASN A 28 8.10 -14.16 10.06
C ASN A 28 8.12 -15.66 10.36
N GLU A 29 7.29 -16.46 9.68
CA GLU A 29 7.18 -17.91 9.89
C GLU A 29 8.19 -18.70 9.04
N VAL A 30 8.73 -18.09 7.98
CA VAL A 30 9.70 -18.73 7.08
C VAL A 30 11.15 -18.31 7.33
N ILE A 31 11.37 -17.25 8.10
CA ILE A 31 12.72 -16.81 8.50
C ILE A 31 13.34 -17.85 9.44
N ASP A 32 14.57 -18.27 9.13
CA ASP A 32 15.40 -19.06 10.03
C ASP A 32 16.23 -18.10 10.91
N TYR A 33 15.72 -17.80 12.12
CA TYR A 33 16.36 -16.85 13.02
C TYR A 33 17.72 -17.35 13.56
N ASN A 34 17.97 -18.66 13.58
CA ASN A 34 19.23 -19.24 14.06
C ASN A 34 20.37 -19.08 13.04
N ASN A 35 20.04 -18.94 11.76
CA ASN A 35 21.00 -18.79 10.66
C ASN A 35 20.65 -17.56 9.79
N LEU A 36 20.26 -16.47 10.44
CA LEU A 36 19.81 -15.27 9.75
C LEU A 36 20.99 -14.55 9.09
N GLU A 37 20.93 -14.45 7.77
CA GLU A 37 21.82 -13.63 6.95
C GLU A 37 21.00 -12.65 6.11
N PHE A 38 21.52 -11.44 5.92
CA PHE A 38 20.91 -10.49 4.98
C PHE A 38 21.28 -10.84 3.53
N ASP A 39 20.31 -10.68 2.63
CA ASP A 39 20.58 -10.62 1.20
C ASP A 39 20.95 -9.18 0.83
N PRO A 40 22.20 -8.89 0.40
CA PRO A 40 22.62 -7.51 0.16
C PRO A 40 21.75 -6.75 -0.84
N GLU A 41 21.31 -7.43 -1.91
CA GLU A 41 20.52 -6.79 -2.95
C GLU A 41 19.05 -6.66 -2.54
N GLY A 42 18.47 -7.71 -1.96
CA GLY A 42 17.12 -7.67 -1.38
C GLY A 42 17.00 -6.60 -0.29
N PHE A 43 18.02 -6.44 0.55
CA PHE A 43 18.06 -5.41 1.59
C PHE A 43 18.12 -4.00 0.99
N ASN A 44 19.04 -3.74 0.05
CA ASN A 44 19.16 -2.41 -0.57
C ASN A 44 17.92 -2.04 -1.39
N ASN A 45 17.30 -3.01 -2.07
CA ASN A 45 16.02 -2.83 -2.74
C ASN A 45 14.91 -2.52 -1.73
N TYR A 46 14.84 -3.24 -0.61
CA TYR A 46 13.89 -2.94 0.45
C TYR A 46 14.07 -1.52 1.00
N LEU A 47 15.30 -1.06 1.22
CA LEU A 47 15.54 0.32 1.64
C LEU A 47 15.01 1.32 0.61
N GLU A 48 15.29 1.12 -0.67
CA GLU A 48 14.90 2.04 -1.75
C GLU A 48 13.38 2.06 -2.02
N PHE A 49 12.74 0.90 -2.01
CA PHE A 49 11.32 0.75 -2.31
C PHE A 49 10.43 0.90 -1.07
N GLY A 50 10.99 0.61 0.11
CA GLY A 50 10.27 0.47 1.36
C GLY A 50 9.54 -0.87 1.50
N TYR A 51 9.66 -1.79 0.55
CA TYR A 51 9.07 -3.12 0.60
C TYR A 51 9.84 -4.08 -0.31
N SER A 52 9.65 -5.38 -0.10
CA SER A 52 10.31 -6.43 -0.87
C SER A 52 9.86 -6.41 -2.33
N VAL A 53 10.82 -6.49 -3.26
CA VAL A 53 10.60 -6.43 -4.70
C VAL A 53 11.43 -7.49 -5.42
N PHE A 54 11.10 -7.77 -6.68
CA PHE A 54 11.84 -8.71 -7.52
C PHE A 54 11.98 -10.13 -6.93
N GLU A 55 10.90 -10.62 -6.31
CA GLU A 55 10.79 -11.96 -5.69
C GLU A 55 11.76 -12.18 -4.50
N GLN A 56 12.41 -11.10 -4.03
CA GLN A 56 13.46 -11.15 -3.01
C GLN A 56 13.08 -10.33 -1.78
N THR A 57 13.44 -10.83 -0.61
CA THR A 57 13.28 -10.13 0.67
C THR A 57 14.63 -9.65 1.20
N PRO A 58 14.69 -8.84 2.27
CA PRO A 58 15.94 -8.49 2.93
C PRO A 58 16.76 -9.68 3.45
N ILE A 59 16.16 -10.87 3.56
CA ILE A 59 16.76 -12.03 4.21
C ILE A 59 17.13 -13.08 3.17
N LYS A 60 18.38 -13.53 3.26
CA LYS A 60 18.93 -14.53 2.35
C LYS A 60 18.13 -15.83 2.43
N ASN A 61 17.91 -16.44 1.27
CA ASN A 61 17.08 -17.64 1.06
C ASN A 61 15.58 -17.45 1.35
N VAL A 62 15.13 -16.28 1.85
CA VAL A 62 13.72 -15.98 2.04
C VAL A 62 13.22 -15.17 0.85
N LYS A 63 12.27 -15.76 0.13
CA LYS A 63 11.72 -15.23 -1.12
C LYS A 63 10.21 -15.11 -1.04
N PHE A 64 9.61 -14.47 -2.04
CA PHE A 64 8.16 -14.45 -2.21
C PHE A 64 7.77 -14.77 -3.64
N LEU A 65 6.62 -15.41 -3.81
CA LEU A 65 6.09 -15.72 -5.14
C LEU A 65 5.61 -14.45 -5.83
N ARG A 66 6.04 -14.24 -7.08
CA ARG A 66 5.39 -13.28 -7.99
C ARG A 66 4.00 -13.78 -8.40
N TYR A 67 3.27 -12.92 -9.08
CA TYR A 67 1.98 -13.23 -9.71
C TYR A 67 2.02 -14.46 -10.63
N SER A 68 0.86 -15.10 -10.82
CA SER A 68 0.67 -16.25 -11.72
C SER A 68 1.76 -17.31 -11.57
N THR A 69 2.03 -17.72 -10.34
CA THR A 69 3.12 -18.65 -10.03
C THR A 69 2.62 -19.75 -9.12
N ARG A 70 3.05 -20.99 -9.37
CA ARG A 70 2.78 -22.15 -8.53
C ARG A 70 4.05 -22.62 -7.84
N LEU A 71 3.97 -22.81 -6.53
CA LEU A 71 4.98 -23.47 -5.72
C LEU A 71 4.52 -24.90 -5.42
N ILE A 72 5.39 -25.87 -5.64
CA ILE A 72 5.16 -27.29 -5.36
C ILE A 72 6.24 -27.76 -4.39
N ILE A 73 5.82 -28.38 -3.28
CA ILE A 73 6.72 -29.08 -2.35
C ILE A 73 6.66 -30.56 -2.69
N ASP A 74 7.79 -31.12 -3.11
CA ASP A 74 7.92 -32.55 -3.40
C ASP A 74 8.07 -33.39 -2.13
N ASP A 75 8.11 -34.72 -2.29
CA ASP A 75 8.16 -35.65 -1.16
C ASP A 75 9.50 -35.60 -0.40
N ASN A 76 10.52 -34.93 -0.95
CA ASN A 76 11.81 -34.67 -0.30
C ASN A 76 11.87 -33.25 0.33
N ASN A 77 10.73 -32.56 0.47
CA ASN A 77 10.62 -31.17 0.93
C ASN A 77 11.36 -30.14 0.06
N LYS A 78 11.67 -30.48 -1.19
CA LYS A 78 12.28 -29.52 -2.12
C LYS A 78 11.21 -28.66 -2.76
N ILE A 79 11.50 -27.36 -2.84
CA ILE A 79 10.62 -26.36 -3.44
C ILE A 79 10.88 -26.30 -4.95
N HIS A 80 9.79 -26.39 -5.72
CA HIS A 80 9.79 -26.21 -7.17
C HIS A 80 8.87 -25.04 -7.53
N ILE A 81 9.39 -24.08 -8.29
CA ILE A 81 8.66 -22.90 -8.76
C ILE A 81 8.29 -23.09 -10.23
N LYS A 82 7.00 -22.97 -10.55
CA LYS A 82 6.48 -22.99 -11.90
C LYS A 82 5.79 -21.65 -12.21
N TYR A 83 6.38 -20.89 -13.11
CA TYR A 83 5.76 -19.68 -13.66
C TYR A 83 4.64 -20.08 -14.64
N LEU A 84 3.43 -19.57 -14.40
CA LEU A 84 2.25 -19.82 -15.24
C LEU A 84 2.10 -18.71 -16.27
N LYS A 85 1.26 -18.95 -17.29
CA LYS A 85 0.93 -17.93 -18.28
C LYS A 85 0.29 -16.73 -17.60
N ASP A 86 0.70 -15.53 -17.98
CA ASP A 86 0.12 -14.29 -17.50
C ASP A 86 -1.26 -14.06 -18.16
N PRO A 87 -2.37 -14.13 -17.42
CA PRO A 87 -3.70 -13.95 -18.00
C PRO A 87 -3.95 -12.52 -18.48
N ALA A 88 -3.18 -11.52 -18.04
CA ALA A 88 -3.28 -10.16 -18.53
C ALA A 88 -2.88 -10.02 -20.01
N GLU A 89 -2.06 -10.95 -20.53
CA GLU A 89 -1.69 -10.97 -21.95
C GLU A 89 -2.90 -11.16 -22.87
N ASN A 90 -3.94 -11.85 -22.38
CA ASN A 90 -5.19 -12.04 -23.13
C ASN A 90 -6.01 -10.74 -23.27
N TRP A 91 -5.62 -9.67 -22.59
CA TRP A 91 -6.29 -8.36 -22.63
C TRP A 91 -5.49 -7.31 -23.41
N TYR A 92 -4.25 -7.63 -23.77
CA TYR A 92 -3.40 -6.72 -24.51
C TYR A 92 -4.02 -6.39 -25.88
N GLY A 93 -4.05 -5.10 -26.23
CA GLY A 93 -4.64 -4.61 -27.48
C GLY A 93 -6.17 -4.56 -27.51
N LYS A 94 -6.87 -5.03 -26.47
CA LYS A 94 -8.34 -4.91 -26.38
C LYS A 94 -8.76 -3.49 -26.03
N THR A 95 -9.99 -3.15 -26.40
CA THR A 95 -10.67 -1.92 -26.00
C THR A 95 -12.03 -2.29 -25.42
N THR A 96 -12.43 -1.65 -24.32
CA THR A 96 -13.74 -1.86 -23.68
C THR A 96 -14.50 -0.55 -23.57
N SER A 97 -15.84 -0.59 -23.69
CA SER A 97 -16.67 0.58 -23.49
C SER A 97 -16.87 0.88 -22.00
N GLU A 98 -17.10 2.15 -21.66
CA GLU A 98 -17.38 2.58 -20.29
C GLU A 98 -18.68 1.97 -19.75
N ILE A 99 -19.66 1.74 -20.63
CA ILE A 99 -20.95 1.17 -20.28
C ILE A 99 -20.76 -0.28 -19.83
N ASP A 100 -20.07 -1.10 -20.63
CA ASP A 100 -19.82 -2.52 -20.30
C ASP A 100 -19.05 -2.67 -18.98
N VAL A 101 -18.11 -1.74 -18.71
CA VAL A 101 -17.35 -1.72 -17.46
C VAL A 101 -18.25 -1.43 -16.27
N LEU A 102 -19.11 -0.41 -16.37
CA LEU A 102 -20.02 -0.03 -15.29
C LEU A 102 -21.07 -1.11 -15.03
N GLU A 103 -21.65 -1.69 -16.08
CA GLU A 103 -22.62 -2.80 -15.97
C GLU A 103 -21.98 -4.03 -15.33
N ARG A 104 -20.74 -4.37 -15.70
CA ARG A 104 -19.99 -5.48 -15.09
C ARG A 104 -19.70 -5.22 -13.61
N LEU A 105 -19.24 -4.01 -13.29
CA LEU A 105 -18.98 -3.60 -11.91
C LEU A 105 -20.26 -3.71 -11.06
N GLU A 106 -21.36 -3.16 -11.56
CA GLU A 106 -22.65 -3.20 -10.89
C GLU A 106 -23.12 -4.64 -10.65
N ALA A 107 -23.09 -5.48 -11.71
CA ALA A 107 -23.51 -6.87 -11.63
C ALA A 107 -22.71 -7.68 -10.60
N GLU A 108 -21.38 -7.57 -10.60
CA GLU A 108 -20.54 -8.33 -9.65
C GLU A 108 -20.67 -7.80 -8.22
N ILE A 109 -20.81 -6.48 -8.03
CA ILE A 109 -21.04 -5.89 -6.70
C ILE A 109 -22.40 -6.32 -6.14
N GLN A 110 -23.46 -6.29 -6.95
CA GLN A 110 -24.80 -6.70 -6.51
C GLN A 110 -24.90 -8.21 -6.28
N LYS A 111 -24.20 -9.01 -7.09
CA LYS A 111 -24.05 -10.45 -6.85
C LYS A 111 -23.37 -10.73 -5.51
N TRP A 112 -22.29 -10.01 -5.21
CA TRP A 112 -21.63 -10.09 -3.91
C TRP A 112 -22.54 -9.63 -2.77
N GLU A 113 -23.25 -8.50 -2.93
CA GLU A 113 -24.21 -7.97 -1.96
C GLU A 113 -25.31 -8.97 -1.59
N ASN A 114 -25.82 -9.71 -2.58
CA ASN A 114 -26.82 -10.76 -2.39
C ASN A 114 -26.26 -12.01 -1.68
N SER A 115 -24.95 -12.24 -1.76
CA SER A 115 -24.28 -13.37 -1.11
C SER A 115 -23.99 -13.14 0.38
N VAL A 116 -24.07 -11.89 0.85
CA VAL A 116 -23.77 -11.50 2.22
C VAL A 116 -25.01 -10.97 2.94
N LYS A 117 -25.07 -11.15 4.27
CA LYS A 117 -26.17 -10.64 5.12
C LYS A 117 -25.68 -9.52 6.04
N GLY A 118 -26.59 -8.67 6.47
CA GLY A 118 -26.32 -7.59 7.44
C GLY A 118 -25.78 -6.31 6.82
N GLU A 119 -25.24 -5.43 7.69
CA GLU A 119 -24.63 -4.14 7.32
C GLU A 119 -23.39 -4.38 6.43
N ILE A 120 -23.22 -3.56 5.40
CA ILE A 120 -22.08 -3.56 4.48
C ILE A 120 -21.18 -2.40 4.84
N ILE A 121 -19.96 -2.71 5.25
CA ILE A 121 -18.98 -1.73 5.69
C ILE A 121 -18.19 -1.25 4.49
N ILE A 122 -18.17 0.06 4.27
CA ILE A 122 -17.41 0.70 3.21
C ILE A 122 -16.55 1.81 3.83
N PRO A 123 -15.22 1.72 3.77
CA PRO A 123 -14.35 2.86 4.02
C PRO A 123 -14.56 3.90 2.91
N THR A 124 -15.51 4.80 3.13
CA THR A 124 -15.86 5.82 2.16
C THR A 124 -14.88 6.97 2.29
N SER A 125 -14.22 7.27 1.19
CA SER A 125 -13.25 8.34 1.05
C SER A 125 -13.85 9.38 0.08
N GLY A 126 -13.19 10.53 -0.10
CA GLY A 126 -13.50 11.47 -1.17
C GLY A 126 -13.09 10.96 -2.55
N GLY A 127 -12.39 9.82 -2.63
CA GLY A 127 -11.90 9.22 -3.87
C GLY A 127 -13.00 8.59 -4.73
N TYR A 128 -12.66 8.30 -5.98
CA TYR A 128 -13.60 7.78 -6.98
C TYR A 128 -13.97 6.31 -6.74
N ASP A 129 -13.03 5.50 -6.24
CA ASP A 129 -13.23 4.06 -6.10
C ASP A 129 -14.29 3.73 -5.05
N SER A 130 -14.16 4.29 -3.84
CA SER A 130 -15.15 4.12 -2.77
C SER A 130 -16.51 4.77 -3.13
N ARG A 131 -16.51 5.85 -3.89
CA ARG A 131 -17.73 6.50 -4.42
C ARG A 131 -18.49 5.58 -5.38
N ILE A 132 -17.81 4.88 -6.30
CA ILE A 132 -18.44 3.85 -7.15
C ILE A 132 -19.04 2.73 -6.30
N LEU A 133 -18.29 2.21 -5.31
CA LEU A 133 -18.79 1.12 -4.45
C LEU A 133 -20.08 1.51 -3.73
N ASN A 134 -20.17 2.74 -3.21
CA ASN A 134 -21.40 3.24 -2.58
C ASN A 134 -22.56 3.35 -3.58
N ILE A 135 -22.31 3.76 -4.83
CA ILE A 135 -23.34 3.86 -5.88
C ILE A 135 -23.85 2.48 -6.30
N MET A 136 -22.98 1.46 -6.37
CA MET A 136 -23.35 0.16 -6.96
C MET A 136 -24.04 -0.82 -6.00
N ILE A 137 -23.97 -0.59 -4.68
CA ILE A 137 -24.77 -1.36 -3.71
C ILE A 137 -26.25 -1.03 -3.89
N LYS A 138 -27.11 -2.01 -4.14
CA LYS A 138 -28.53 -1.80 -4.40
C LYS A 138 -29.28 -1.28 -3.17
N ASP A 139 -29.12 -1.93 -2.02
CA ASP A 139 -29.78 -1.53 -0.79
C ASP A 139 -28.90 -0.57 0.04
N LYS A 140 -29.12 0.73 -0.17
CA LYS A 140 -28.38 1.80 0.54
C LYS A 140 -28.54 1.74 2.06
N SER A 141 -29.65 1.19 2.57
CA SER A 141 -29.92 1.12 4.01
C SER A 141 -28.96 0.19 4.75
N ARG A 142 -28.35 -0.76 4.02
CA ARG A 142 -27.32 -1.66 4.53
C ARG A 142 -25.95 -1.01 4.62
N ILE A 143 -25.71 0.09 3.92
CA ILE A 143 -24.38 0.71 3.88
C ILE A 143 -24.08 1.41 5.20
N LYS A 144 -22.92 1.09 5.77
CA LYS A 144 -22.32 1.80 6.88
C LYS A 144 -20.92 2.27 6.51
N SER A 145 -20.83 3.57 6.28
CA SER A 145 -19.62 4.24 5.82
C SER A 145 -18.79 4.77 6.99
N PHE A 146 -17.48 4.60 6.88
CA PHE A 146 -16.53 5.18 7.83
C PHE A 146 -15.42 5.92 7.12
N THR A 147 -14.94 7.01 7.71
CA THR A 147 -13.88 7.85 7.13
C THR A 147 -12.99 8.41 8.23
N TYR A 148 -11.70 8.58 7.97
CA TYR A 148 -10.80 9.35 8.84
C TYR A 148 -10.27 10.59 8.11
N GLY A 149 -9.92 11.63 8.87
CA GLY A 149 -9.34 12.86 8.31
C GLY A 149 -7.81 12.81 8.30
N ILE A 150 -7.19 13.40 7.29
CA ILE A 150 -5.72 13.43 7.13
C ILE A 150 -5.09 14.79 7.45
N SER A 151 -5.91 15.79 7.76
CA SER A 151 -5.50 17.18 8.01
C SER A 151 -5.45 17.52 9.49
N ASP A 152 -4.80 18.65 9.85
CA ASP A 152 -4.64 19.11 11.24
C ASP A 152 -5.97 19.18 11.97
N ASN A 153 -6.95 19.88 11.39
CA ASN A 153 -8.35 19.68 11.73
C ASN A 153 -8.92 18.56 10.86
N GLN A 154 -9.12 17.39 11.45
CA GLN A 154 -9.62 16.23 10.72
C GLN A 154 -11.06 16.39 10.23
N ASP A 155 -11.88 17.26 10.84
CA ASP A 155 -13.25 17.54 10.38
C ASP A 155 -13.26 18.23 9.01
N ASP A 156 -12.29 19.13 8.79
CA ASP A 156 -12.16 19.89 7.55
C ASP A 156 -11.46 19.09 6.44
N SER A 157 -10.97 17.87 6.74
CA SER A 157 -10.23 17.08 5.78
C SER A 157 -11.11 16.75 4.57
N PHE A 158 -10.57 16.89 3.36
CA PHE A 158 -11.35 16.68 2.14
C PHE A 158 -11.99 15.30 2.09
N GLU A 159 -11.31 14.27 2.59
CA GLU A 159 -11.82 12.90 2.69
C GLU A 159 -13.12 12.85 3.50
N VAL A 160 -13.14 13.52 4.65
CA VAL A 160 -14.26 13.55 5.60
C VAL A 160 -15.42 14.36 5.05
N VAL A 161 -15.16 15.57 4.56
CA VAL A 161 -16.19 16.44 4.00
C VAL A 161 -16.86 15.78 2.80
N TYR A 162 -16.08 15.17 1.91
CA TYR A 162 -16.61 14.50 0.72
C TYR A 162 -17.38 13.24 1.11
N ALA A 163 -16.83 12.37 1.96
CA ALA A 163 -17.52 11.15 2.38
C ALA A 163 -18.85 11.44 3.10
N LYS A 164 -18.88 12.47 3.95
CA LYS A 164 -20.13 12.94 4.56
C LYS A 164 -21.13 13.38 3.49
N LYS A 165 -20.70 14.17 2.51
CA LYS A 165 -21.58 14.63 1.42
C LYS A 165 -22.09 13.49 0.54
N ILE A 166 -21.25 12.50 0.23
CA ILE A 166 -21.64 11.27 -0.48
C ILE A 166 -22.76 10.56 0.30
N SER A 167 -22.59 10.44 1.60
CA SER A 167 -23.55 9.73 2.46
C SER A 167 -24.88 10.48 2.60
N GLU A 168 -24.85 11.82 2.64
CA GLU A 168 -26.05 12.66 2.59
C GLU A 168 -26.82 12.47 1.28
N ILE A 169 -26.12 12.50 0.13
CA ILE A 169 -26.75 12.36 -1.20
C ILE A 169 -27.35 10.96 -1.38
N LEU A 170 -26.64 9.93 -0.93
CA LEU A 170 -27.08 8.53 -1.07
C LEU A 170 -27.97 8.04 0.08
N ASN A 171 -28.22 8.88 1.08
CA ASN A 171 -28.97 8.55 2.30
C ASN A 171 -28.43 7.28 3.00
N THR A 172 -27.12 7.23 3.24
CA THR A 172 -26.44 6.10 3.92
C THR A 172 -25.98 6.48 5.32
N LYS A 173 -25.75 5.48 6.18
CA LYS A 173 -25.18 5.71 7.52
C LYS A 173 -23.70 6.06 7.38
N TRP A 174 -23.25 7.11 8.07
CA TRP A 174 -21.85 7.54 8.04
C TRP A 174 -21.33 7.95 9.41
N LYS A 175 -20.07 7.63 9.70
CA LYS A 175 -19.37 8.08 10.90
C LYS A 175 -17.89 8.37 10.63
N GLN A 176 -17.41 9.51 11.12
CA GLN A 176 -15.99 9.81 11.14
C GLN A 176 -15.29 9.08 12.30
N ILE A 177 -14.09 8.57 12.02
CA ILE A 177 -13.16 8.01 13.00
C ILE A 177 -11.93 8.92 13.08
N LYS A 178 -11.67 9.48 14.26
CA LYS A 178 -10.47 10.28 14.51
C LYS A 178 -9.26 9.38 14.72
N LEU A 179 -8.13 9.74 14.13
CA LEU A 179 -6.86 9.00 14.24
C LEU A 179 -5.76 9.86 14.89
N GLY A 180 -4.68 9.22 15.33
CA GLY A 180 -3.50 9.92 15.86
C GLY A 180 -2.59 9.08 16.76
N HIS A 181 -3.01 7.87 17.12
CA HIS A 181 -2.27 6.97 18.00
C HIS A 181 -1.76 5.72 17.29
N PHE A 182 -1.77 5.71 15.95
CA PHE A 182 -1.42 4.53 15.19
C PHE A 182 0.04 4.05 15.33
N HIS A 183 0.96 4.87 15.84
CA HIS A 183 2.31 4.40 16.18
C HIS A 183 2.33 3.32 17.28
N ASN A 184 1.25 3.20 18.06
CA ASN A 184 1.11 2.13 19.06
C ASN A 184 0.99 0.73 18.43
N TYR A 185 0.74 0.65 17.11
CA TYR A 185 0.56 -0.60 16.38
C TYR A 185 1.83 -1.02 15.62
N LEU A 186 2.99 -0.41 15.89
CA LEU A 186 4.26 -0.77 15.24
C LEU A 186 4.62 -2.26 15.43
N ASP A 187 4.43 -2.79 16.63
CA ASP A 187 4.74 -4.19 16.93
C ASP A 187 3.75 -5.14 16.27
N GLU A 188 2.45 -4.81 16.28
CA GLU A 188 1.40 -5.59 15.60
C GLU A 188 1.60 -5.58 14.08
N TRP A 189 1.98 -4.44 13.50
CA TRP A 189 2.36 -4.35 12.10
C TRP A 189 3.52 -5.29 11.78
N TYR A 190 4.58 -5.28 12.59
CA TYR A 190 5.72 -6.17 12.40
C TYR A 190 5.33 -7.64 12.50
N GLN A 191 4.43 -8.02 13.41
CA GLN A 191 3.96 -9.42 13.51
C GLN A 191 3.30 -9.91 12.22
N LEU A 192 2.56 -9.05 11.52
CA LEU A 192 1.87 -9.40 10.28
C LEU A 192 2.76 -9.33 9.03
N TYR A 193 3.60 -8.30 8.92
CA TYR A 193 4.35 -8.01 7.69
C TYR A 193 5.85 -8.24 7.81
N GLY A 194 6.41 -8.29 9.02
CA GLY A 194 7.84 -8.43 9.26
C GLY A 194 8.65 -7.43 8.42
N VAL A 195 9.73 -7.93 7.80
CA VAL A 195 10.59 -7.15 6.91
C VAL A 195 10.17 -7.22 5.43
N SER A 196 8.91 -7.59 5.15
CA SER A 196 8.39 -7.57 3.78
C SER A 196 7.97 -6.18 3.32
N THR A 197 7.63 -5.29 4.27
CA THR A 197 7.18 -3.91 4.02
C THR A 197 7.62 -2.99 5.17
N HIS A 198 7.77 -1.69 4.89
CA HIS A 198 7.92 -0.64 5.90
C HIS A 198 6.69 -0.58 6.82
N ALA A 199 6.81 0.08 7.97
CA ALA A 199 5.74 0.18 8.96
C ALA A 199 4.83 1.41 8.76
N HIS A 200 3.96 1.44 7.75
CA HIS A 200 3.12 2.65 7.49
C HIS A 200 1.62 2.46 7.55
N GLY A 201 1.08 1.29 7.22
CA GLY A 201 -0.38 1.11 7.19
C GLY A 201 -1.03 1.00 8.57
N MET A 202 -0.33 1.32 9.66
CA MET A 202 -0.84 1.25 11.04
C MET A 202 -2.06 2.15 11.28
N TYR A 203 -2.22 3.24 10.52
CA TYR A 203 -3.42 4.07 10.61
C TYR A 203 -4.69 3.28 10.24
N HIS A 204 -4.59 2.26 9.38
CA HIS A 204 -5.68 1.32 9.15
C HIS A 204 -5.94 0.42 10.37
N MET A 205 -4.92 0.02 11.12
CA MET A 205 -5.09 -0.78 12.35
C MET A 205 -5.86 0.02 13.40
N GLU A 206 -5.47 1.28 13.65
CA GLU A 206 -6.23 2.18 14.52
C GLU A 206 -7.65 2.44 14.00
N PHE A 207 -7.82 2.59 12.69
CA PHE A 207 -9.12 2.81 12.07
C PHE A 207 -10.06 1.61 12.27
N TYR A 208 -9.62 0.40 11.92
CA TYR A 208 -10.47 -0.80 12.01
C TYR A 208 -10.70 -1.28 13.44
N SER A 209 -9.73 -1.12 14.34
CA SER A 209 -9.95 -1.38 15.78
C SER A 209 -11.04 -0.48 16.38
N LYS A 210 -11.17 0.77 15.89
CA LYS A 210 -12.23 1.69 16.29
C LYS A 210 -13.56 1.34 15.63
N ILE A 211 -13.57 1.02 14.33
CA ILE A 211 -14.80 0.62 13.62
C ILE A 211 -15.40 -0.66 14.20
N LEU A 212 -14.57 -1.62 14.62
CA LEU A 212 -15.05 -2.90 15.15
C LEU A 212 -15.98 -2.71 16.37
N LYS A 213 -15.81 -1.62 17.12
CA LYS A 213 -16.67 -1.25 18.26
C LYS A 213 -18.02 -0.65 17.86
N GLU A 214 -18.17 -0.28 16.59
CA GLU A 214 -19.33 0.38 16.01
C GLU A 214 -20.18 -0.55 15.15
N VAL A 215 -19.72 -1.79 14.92
CA VAL A 215 -20.37 -2.77 14.03
C VAL A 215 -20.61 -4.07 14.76
N SER A 216 -21.53 -4.88 14.24
CA SER A 216 -21.85 -6.20 14.77
C SER A 216 -22.16 -7.17 13.64
N GLY A 217 -22.01 -8.47 13.91
CA GLY A 217 -22.28 -9.52 12.94
C GLY A 217 -21.10 -9.86 12.04
N GLY A 218 -21.38 -10.36 10.83
CA GLY A 218 -20.38 -10.92 9.92
C GLY A 218 -19.51 -9.91 9.17
N ASN A 219 -19.69 -8.61 9.42
CA ASN A 219 -18.88 -7.52 8.88
C ASN A 219 -18.44 -7.64 7.40
N PRO A 220 -19.36 -7.84 6.43
CA PRO A 220 -19.05 -7.73 5.01
C PRO A 220 -18.40 -6.39 4.70
N PHE A 221 -17.30 -6.40 3.94
CA PHE A 221 -16.49 -5.21 3.74
C PHE A 221 -16.12 -5.02 2.27
N LEU A 222 -16.38 -3.84 1.73
CA LEU A 222 -16.00 -3.45 0.37
C LEU A 222 -14.77 -2.56 0.38
N SER A 223 -13.72 -2.97 -0.34
CA SER A 223 -12.47 -2.23 -0.47
C SER A 223 -12.35 -1.58 -1.85
N GLY A 224 -11.96 -0.30 -1.87
CA GLY A 224 -11.61 0.44 -3.08
C GLY A 224 -10.17 0.23 -3.57
N ILE A 225 -9.44 -0.74 -3.01
CA ILE A 225 -8.02 -1.01 -3.33
C ILE A 225 -7.76 -0.96 -4.85
N ILE A 226 -6.74 -0.19 -5.28
CA ILE A 226 -6.18 -0.10 -6.64
C ILE A 226 -7.14 0.25 -7.80
N GLY A 227 -8.40 0.64 -7.53
CA GLY A 227 -9.35 0.99 -8.61
C GLY A 227 -8.89 2.15 -9.47
N ASP A 228 -8.29 3.17 -8.85
CA ASP A 228 -7.79 4.37 -9.51
C ASP A 228 -6.67 4.10 -10.51
N ALA A 229 -5.83 3.09 -10.25
CA ALA A 229 -4.75 2.67 -11.15
C ALA A 229 -5.30 2.22 -12.50
N TRP A 230 -6.33 1.38 -12.48
CA TRP A 230 -6.99 0.88 -13.68
C TRP A 230 -7.80 1.96 -14.39
N ALA A 231 -8.36 2.89 -13.63
CA ALA A 231 -9.20 3.96 -14.16
C ALA A 231 -8.45 5.09 -14.88
N GLY A 232 -7.11 5.16 -14.76
CA GLY A 232 -6.27 6.16 -15.41
C GLY A 232 -5.65 7.22 -14.50
N ASN A 233 -5.62 7.01 -13.19
CA ASN A 233 -5.02 7.95 -12.23
C ASN A 233 -3.49 7.81 -12.11
N VAL A 234 -2.93 6.71 -12.59
CA VAL A 234 -1.51 6.38 -12.44
C VAL A 234 -0.75 6.73 -13.71
N ASN A 235 0.23 7.62 -13.59
CA ASN A 235 1.15 7.97 -14.66
C ASN A 235 2.57 7.50 -14.30
N ILE A 236 3.06 6.48 -15.02
CA ILE A 236 4.40 5.91 -14.83
C ILE A 236 5.33 6.45 -15.92
N PRO A 237 6.44 7.11 -15.54
CA PRO A 237 7.40 7.64 -16.51
C PRO A 237 8.15 6.52 -17.23
N ASP A 238 9.06 6.87 -18.13
CA ASP A 238 9.95 5.88 -18.73
C ASP A 238 10.87 5.24 -17.71
N ILE A 239 11.01 3.92 -17.85
CA ILE A 239 11.69 3.06 -16.88
C ILE A 239 13.01 2.59 -17.47
N ASN A 240 14.07 2.88 -16.73
CA ASN A 240 15.44 2.37 -16.90
C ASN A 240 16.03 2.07 -15.52
N LEU A 241 17.29 1.66 -15.45
CA LEU A 241 17.94 1.30 -14.18
C LEU A 241 17.88 2.41 -13.11
N ASN A 242 18.04 3.67 -13.51
CA ASN A 242 18.02 4.83 -12.61
C ASN A 242 16.60 5.28 -12.23
N THR A 243 15.57 4.87 -12.98
CA THR A 243 14.18 5.25 -12.75
C THR A 243 13.29 4.08 -12.35
N LEU A 244 13.84 2.87 -12.18
CA LEU A 244 13.09 1.67 -11.85
C LEU A 244 12.30 1.79 -10.55
N ASN A 245 12.84 2.51 -9.55
CA ASN A 245 12.12 2.82 -8.32
C ASN A 245 10.81 3.59 -8.53
N LYS A 246 10.69 4.36 -9.62
CA LYS A 246 9.45 5.07 -9.96
C LYS A 246 8.34 4.11 -10.36
N LEU A 247 8.65 2.90 -10.82
CA LEU A 247 7.67 1.84 -11.06
C LEU A 247 7.00 1.39 -9.76
N GLY A 248 7.73 1.42 -8.63
CA GLY A 248 7.18 1.09 -7.31
C GLY A 248 6.24 2.13 -6.73
N TYR A 249 6.22 3.36 -7.28
CA TYR A 249 5.30 4.41 -6.87
C TYR A 249 5.27 4.61 -5.34
N THR A 250 6.46 4.72 -4.73
CA THR A 250 6.68 4.58 -3.27
C THR A 250 6.29 5.82 -2.46
N HIS A 251 5.99 6.94 -3.13
CA HIS A 251 5.71 8.25 -2.51
C HIS A 251 6.77 8.73 -1.49
N GLY A 252 8.01 8.27 -1.64
CA GLY A 252 9.13 8.67 -0.76
C GLY A 252 9.12 7.99 0.61
N MET A 253 8.37 6.89 0.77
CA MET A 253 8.39 6.12 2.00
C MET A 253 9.44 5.01 1.97
N ASN A 254 10.68 5.45 2.11
CA ASN A 254 11.87 4.63 1.96
C ASN A 254 13.01 5.15 2.85
N ALA A 255 14.11 4.41 2.87
CA ALA A 255 15.39 4.80 3.46
C ALA A 255 16.45 4.91 2.35
N ASP A 256 17.54 5.64 2.63
CA ASP A 256 18.61 5.82 1.65
C ASP A 256 19.49 4.55 1.56
N PRO A 257 19.47 3.80 0.44
CA PRO A 257 20.28 2.58 0.30
C PRO A 257 21.78 2.87 0.33
N LYS A 258 22.24 4.11 0.09
CA LYS A 258 23.66 4.48 0.23
C LYS A 258 24.17 4.43 1.66
N GLN A 259 23.28 4.37 2.64
CA GLN A 259 23.62 4.26 4.06
C GLN A 259 23.78 2.80 4.50
N SER A 260 23.52 1.84 3.60
CA SER A 260 23.75 0.41 3.83
C SER A 260 25.23 0.06 3.77
N TYR A 261 25.68 -0.79 4.67
CA TYR A 261 27.01 -1.42 4.59
C TYR A 261 27.04 -2.64 3.66
N LEU A 262 25.87 -3.13 3.24
CA LEU A 262 25.76 -4.28 2.36
C LEU A 262 25.95 -3.85 0.90
N LYS A 263 27.01 -4.36 0.26
CA LYS A 263 27.31 -4.07 -1.15
C LYS A 263 26.46 -4.94 -2.06
N SER A 264 25.79 -4.32 -3.04
CA SER A 264 25.01 -5.00 -4.08
C SER A 264 25.45 -4.55 -5.48
N ASN A 265 25.32 -5.43 -6.47
CA ASN A 265 25.69 -5.18 -7.87
C ASN A 265 24.49 -4.84 -8.78
N ASN A 266 23.29 -4.64 -8.23
CA ASN A 266 22.03 -4.37 -8.97
C ASN A 266 21.59 -5.49 -9.95
N TYR A 267 22.07 -6.73 -9.78
CA TYR A 267 21.75 -7.85 -10.66
C TYR A 267 20.24 -8.11 -10.80
N LEU A 268 19.47 -8.10 -9.71
CA LEU A 268 18.02 -8.28 -9.73
C LEU A 268 17.31 -7.17 -10.51
N LYS A 269 17.76 -5.92 -10.37
CA LYS A 269 17.18 -4.79 -11.13
C LYS A 269 17.45 -4.93 -12.62
N GLU A 270 18.69 -5.25 -12.98
CA GLU A 270 19.10 -5.47 -14.37
C GLU A 270 18.32 -6.64 -14.98
N LYS A 271 18.28 -7.78 -14.29
CA LYS A 271 17.50 -8.95 -14.70
C LYS A 271 16.01 -8.63 -14.88
N TYR A 272 15.42 -7.87 -13.95
CA TYR A 272 14.01 -7.47 -14.06
C TYR A 272 13.76 -6.60 -15.29
N LEU A 273 14.66 -5.64 -15.57
CA LEU A 273 14.57 -4.79 -16.75
C LEU A 273 14.75 -5.57 -18.05
N GLU A 274 15.66 -6.54 -18.08
CA GLU A 274 15.87 -7.39 -19.25
C GLU A 274 14.64 -8.25 -19.54
N ILE A 275 14.11 -8.95 -18.53
CA ILE A 275 12.91 -9.80 -18.66
C ILE A 275 11.70 -8.97 -19.13
N ASN A 276 11.55 -7.74 -18.63
CA ASN A 276 10.39 -6.90 -18.91
C ASN A 276 10.66 -5.81 -19.96
N LYS A 277 11.78 -5.87 -20.70
CA LYS A 277 12.26 -4.79 -21.57
C LYS A 277 11.22 -4.28 -22.56
N PHE A 278 10.46 -5.19 -23.16
CA PHE A 278 9.41 -4.84 -24.13
C PHE A 278 8.14 -4.34 -23.43
N LYS A 279 7.71 -5.03 -22.35
CA LYS A 279 6.54 -4.65 -21.55
C LYS A 279 6.71 -3.23 -20.97
N LEU A 280 7.87 -2.90 -20.41
CA LEU A 280 8.12 -1.59 -19.79
C LEU A 280 8.21 -0.41 -20.76
N LYS A 281 8.19 -0.64 -22.09
CA LYS A 281 8.02 0.44 -23.08
C LYS A 281 6.56 0.84 -23.28
N ASP A 282 5.62 -0.05 -22.95
CA ASP A 282 4.21 0.15 -23.20
C ASP A 282 3.49 0.70 -21.95
N PRO A 283 2.80 1.85 -22.03
CA PRO A 283 2.01 2.40 -20.92
C PRO A 283 0.99 1.41 -20.33
N TYR A 284 0.42 0.51 -21.14
CA TYR A 284 -0.49 -0.53 -20.67
C TYR A 284 0.18 -1.43 -19.62
N TRP A 285 1.36 -1.94 -19.96
CA TRP A 285 2.10 -2.85 -19.09
C TRP A 285 2.75 -2.14 -17.91
N LYS A 286 3.19 -0.89 -18.06
CA LYS A 286 3.77 -0.11 -16.94
C LYS A 286 2.82 -0.02 -15.75
N VAL A 287 1.52 0.19 -15.97
CA VAL A 287 0.52 0.26 -14.88
C VAL A 287 0.35 -1.10 -14.21
N ILE A 288 0.25 -2.19 -14.99
CA ILE A 288 0.11 -3.55 -14.49
C ILE A 288 1.33 -3.95 -13.64
N GLU A 289 2.54 -3.73 -14.16
CA GLU A 289 3.78 -4.05 -13.45
C GLU A 289 3.98 -3.16 -12.22
N SER A 290 3.54 -1.89 -12.25
CA SER A 290 3.55 -1.02 -11.06
C SER A 290 2.68 -1.60 -9.94
N MET A 291 1.46 -2.04 -10.26
CA MET A 291 0.57 -2.64 -9.26
C MET A 291 1.09 -3.97 -8.74
N ARG A 292 1.62 -4.84 -9.60
CA ARG A 292 2.26 -6.10 -9.22
C ARG A 292 3.47 -5.90 -8.32
N LEU A 293 4.32 -4.92 -8.63
CA LEU A 293 5.49 -4.62 -7.82
C LEU A 293 5.10 -4.14 -6.42
N LYS A 294 4.02 -3.33 -6.32
CA LYS A 294 3.56 -2.74 -5.06
C LYS A 294 2.55 -3.61 -4.31
N ILE A 295 2.05 -4.70 -4.88
CA ILE A 295 0.91 -5.45 -4.32
C ILE A 295 1.21 -6.01 -2.94
N ILE A 296 2.46 -6.39 -2.67
CA ILE A 296 2.87 -6.90 -1.37
C ILE A 296 2.62 -5.87 -0.27
N LEU A 297 2.89 -4.59 -0.56
CA LEU A 297 2.52 -3.46 0.28
C LEU A 297 1.01 -3.29 0.29
N LEU A 298 0.37 -3.12 -0.87
CA LEU A 298 -1.07 -2.79 -0.94
C LEU A 298 -2.00 -3.86 -0.37
N SER A 299 -1.51 -5.10 -0.20
CA SER A 299 -2.23 -6.19 0.45
C SER A 299 -2.75 -5.81 1.84
N TYR A 300 -2.15 -4.81 2.52
CA TYR A 300 -2.65 -4.33 3.81
C TYR A 300 -4.10 -3.83 3.76
N LEU A 301 -4.56 -3.31 2.61
CA LEU A 301 -5.92 -2.80 2.41
C LEU A 301 -6.99 -3.91 2.44
N LEU A 302 -6.58 -5.18 2.40
CA LEU A 302 -7.44 -6.35 2.60
C LEU A 302 -7.03 -7.14 3.85
N ARG A 303 -5.73 -7.29 4.10
CA ARG A 303 -5.22 -8.12 5.19
C ARG A 303 -5.47 -7.51 6.58
N ILE A 304 -5.40 -6.18 6.74
CA ILE A 304 -5.69 -5.55 8.04
C ILE A 304 -7.18 -5.65 8.40
N PRO A 305 -8.15 -5.28 7.54
CA PRO A 305 -9.56 -5.54 7.83
C PRO A 305 -9.81 -6.99 8.22
N ARG A 306 -9.22 -7.96 7.49
CA ARG A 306 -9.37 -9.38 7.82
C ARG A 306 -8.81 -9.72 9.20
N TYR A 307 -7.66 -9.17 9.57
CA TYR A 307 -7.07 -9.35 10.90
C TYR A 307 -8.00 -8.86 12.03
N TYR A 308 -8.75 -7.78 11.80
CA TYR A 308 -9.74 -7.25 12.73
C TYR A 308 -11.13 -7.92 12.60
N GLY A 309 -11.24 -9.06 11.91
CA GLY A 309 -12.50 -9.83 11.82
C GLY A 309 -13.51 -9.31 10.79
N PHE A 310 -13.10 -8.45 9.86
CA PHE A 310 -13.92 -8.06 8.72
C PHE A 310 -13.78 -9.10 7.59
N ASN A 311 -14.75 -9.13 6.67
CA ASN A 311 -14.73 -9.99 5.49
C ASN A 311 -14.53 -9.14 4.21
N PRO A 312 -13.28 -8.74 3.90
CA PRO A 312 -13.01 -7.82 2.81
C PRO A 312 -13.08 -8.51 1.44
N TRP A 313 -13.77 -7.84 0.53
CA TRP A 313 -13.80 -8.14 -0.90
C TRP A 313 -13.56 -6.84 -1.69
N SER A 314 -12.98 -6.97 -2.89
CA SER A 314 -12.81 -5.86 -3.81
C SER A 314 -13.06 -6.32 -5.24
N PRO A 315 -13.91 -5.63 -6.01
CA PRO A 315 -14.05 -5.90 -7.43
C PRO A 315 -12.79 -5.52 -8.21
N PHE A 316 -11.97 -4.60 -7.70
CA PHE A 316 -10.83 -4.02 -8.42
C PHE A 316 -9.59 -4.92 -8.47
N ILE A 317 -9.62 -6.08 -7.80
CA ILE A 317 -8.61 -7.13 -7.95
C ILE A 317 -9.09 -8.29 -8.85
N ASP A 318 -10.37 -8.30 -9.24
CA ASP A 318 -10.86 -9.23 -10.26
C ASP A 318 -10.27 -8.84 -11.62
N ILE A 319 -9.69 -9.82 -12.32
CA ILE A 319 -8.97 -9.55 -13.57
C ILE A 319 -9.88 -8.99 -14.65
N ASN A 320 -11.13 -9.46 -14.74
CA ASN A 320 -12.04 -9.02 -15.79
C ASN A 320 -12.48 -7.58 -15.54
N ILE A 321 -12.76 -7.23 -14.29
CA ILE A 321 -13.08 -5.85 -13.90
C ILE A 321 -11.87 -4.94 -14.09
N ALA A 322 -10.74 -5.28 -13.46
CA ALA A 322 -9.52 -4.47 -13.49
C ALA A 322 -9.04 -4.21 -14.92
N LEU A 323 -8.93 -5.25 -15.75
CA LEU A 323 -8.44 -5.10 -17.10
C LEU A 323 -9.47 -4.49 -18.05
N SER A 324 -10.78 -4.68 -17.83
CA SER A 324 -11.80 -3.94 -18.61
C SER A 324 -11.78 -2.44 -18.35
N MET A 325 -11.59 -2.01 -17.09
CA MET A 325 -11.34 -0.61 -16.74
C MET A 325 -10.06 -0.10 -17.43
N HIS A 326 -8.99 -0.89 -17.37
CA HIS A 326 -7.70 -0.52 -17.93
C HIS A 326 -7.69 -0.48 -19.47
N THR A 327 -8.61 -1.16 -20.15
CA THR A 327 -8.77 -1.13 -21.61
C THR A 327 -9.79 -0.11 -22.11
N ILE A 328 -10.32 0.77 -21.24
CA ILE A 328 -11.08 1.95 -21.68
C ILE A 328 -10.18 2.84 -22.57
N PRO A 329 -10.70 3.44 -23.65
CA PRO A 329 -9.94 4.34 -24.51
C PRO A 329 -9.19 5.43 -23.72
N LEU A 330 -7.92 5.67 -24.08
CA LEU A 330 -7.04 6.60 -23.35
C LEU A 330 -7.67 7.99 -23.16
N LYS A 331 -8.31 8.52 -24.20
CA LYS A 331 -8.99 9.83 -24.17
C LYS A 331 -10.04 9.95 -23.05
N ARG A 332 -10.60 8.83 -22.60
CA ARG A 332 -11.62 8.75 -21.53
C ARG A 332 -11.00 8.47 -20.17
N LYS A 333 -9.88 7.74 -20.11
CA LYS A 333 -9.09 7.51 -18.89
C LYS A 333 -8.34 8.76 -18.41
N VAL A 334 -7.91 9.64 -19.33
CA VAL A 334 -7.26 10.91 -18.98
C VAL A 334 -8.17 11.72 -18.05
N ASN A 335 -7.62 12.13 -16.90
CA ASN A 335 -8.35 12.82 -15.83
C ASN A 335 -9.62 12.08 -15.36
N ARG A 336 -9.72 10.77 -15.64
CA ARG A 336 -10.85 9.91 -15.30
C ARG A 336 -12.20 10.49 -15.76
N ALA A 337 -12.23 11.06 -16.97
CA ALA A 337 -13.43 11.71 -17.52
C ALA A 337 -14.66 10.78 -17.49
N TRP A 338 -14.47 9.50 -17.78
CA TRP A 338 -15.55 8.50 -17.72
C TRP A 338 -16.19 8.36 -16.33
N GLN A 339 -15.40 8.34 -15.26
CA GLN A 339 -15.93 8.28 -13.89
C GLN A 339 -16.60 9.59 -13.50
N SER A 340 -16.02 10.73 -13.88
CA SER A 340 -16.60 12.05 -13.62
C SER A 340 -17.99 12.19 -14.28
N ASP A 341 -18.12 11.79 -15.54
CA ASP A 341 -19.38 11.79 -16.28
C ASP A 341 -20.41 10.83 -15.65
N PHE A 342 -19.95 9.67 -15.17
CA PHE A 342 -20.80 8.75 -14.41
C PHE A 342 -21.31 9.39 -13.11
N PHE A 343 -20.44 10.01 -12.30
CA PHE A 343 -20.85 10.62 -11.03
C PHE A 343 -21.80 11.81 -11.20
N LYS A 344 -21.70 12.56 -12.30
CA LYS A 344 -22.65 13.64 -12.62
C LYS A 344 -24.10 13.13 -12.68
N LYS A 345 -24.32 11.92 -13.21
CA LYS A 345 -25.65 11.28 -13.30
C LYS A 345 -26.26 11.00 -11.92
N TYR A 346 -25.43 10.89 -10.89
CA TYR A 346 -25.85 10.62 -9.51
C TYR A 346 -25.69 11.82 -8.58
N SER A 347 -25.44 13.03 -9.12
CA SER A 347 -25.14 14.23 -8.34
C SER A 347 -23.94 14.08 -7.39
N LEU A 348 -23.03 13.15 -7.69
CA LEU A 348 -21.87 12.79 -6.87
C LEU A 348 -20.56 13.31 -7.43
N ASN A 349 -20.57 14.22 -8.41
CA ASN A 349 -19.37 14.90 -8.87
C ASN A 349 -19.01 16.06 -7.93
N LEU A 350 -18.52 15.71 -6.73
CA LEU A 350 -18.31 16.66 -5.63
C LEU A 350 -17.31 17.76 -5.93
N GLU A 351 -16.43 17.53 -6.90
CA GLU A 351 -15.45 18.47 -7.39
C GLU A 351 -16.08 19.76 -7.93
N GLU A 352 -17.35 19.72 -8.35
CA GLU A 352 -18.12 20.88 -8.84
C GLU A 352 -18.92 21.60 -7.74
N LEU A 353 -18.95 21.10 -6.51
CA LEU A 353 -19.77 21.65 -5.41
C LEU A 353 -19.09 22.74 -4.57
N ASP A 354 -17.86 23.14 -4.93
CA ASP A 354 -17.03 24.14 -4.23
C ASP A 354 -17.01 24.02 -2.70
N LEU A 355 -16.97 22.77 -2.21
CA LEU A 355 -16.97 22.49 -0.78
C LEU A 355 -15.67 23.02 -0.14
N LYS A 356 -15.80 23.73 0.98
CA LYS A 356 -14.67 24.18 1.78
C LYS A 356 -13.97 22.97 2.42
N VAL A 357 -12.77 22.65 1.93
CA VAL A 357 -12.00 21.49 2.38
C VAL A 357 -10.52 21.80 2.59
N ASN A 358 -9.87 21.02 3.45
CA ASN A 358 -8.44 20.97 3.61
C ASN A 358 -7.87 19.72 2.93
N LYS A 359 -6.98 19.93 1.96
CA LYS A 359 -6.29 18.85 1.20
C LYS A 359 -4.89 18.53 1.74
N THR A 360 -4.46 19.22 2.79
CA THR A 360 -3.13 19.03 3.37
C THR A 360 -3.10 17.70 4.14
N ASN A 361 -2.18 16.81 3.77
CA ASN A 361 -1.91 15.60 4.52
C ASN A 361 -0.85 15.88 5.60
N SER A 362 -1.28 15.95 6.85
CA SER A 362 -0.43 16.15 8.01
C SER A 362 -0.59 15.06 9.07
N LEU A 363 -1.40 14.03 8.81
CA LEU A 363 -1.76 12.99 9.77
C LEU A 363 -0.54 12.33 10.44
N ASN A 364 0.46 11.92 9.66
CA ASN A 364 1.70 11.33 10.18
C ASN A 364 2.43 12.28 11.13
N TYR A 365 2.50 13.56 10.76
CA TYR A 365 3.15 14.56 11.59
C TYR A 365 2.37 14.82 12.89
N GLN A 366 1.03 14.86 12.83
CA GLN A 366 0.19 14.97 14.03
C GLN A 366 0.36 13.76 14.94
N ALA A 367 0.39 12.55 14.38
CA ALA A 367 0.62 11.34 15.14
C ALA A 367 2.01 11.31 15.82
N MET A 368 3.05 11.87 15.18
CA MET A 368 4.37 12.01 15.83
C MET A 368 4.34 12.94 17.05
N LEU A 369 3.47 13.96 17.03
CA LEU A 369 3.31 14.89 18.17
C LEU A 369 2.49 14.28 19.31
N ILE A 370 1.49 13.45 18.97
CA ILE A 370 0.58 12.82 19.93
C ILE A 370 1.21 11.55 20.54
N SER A 371 1.71 10.67 19.67
CA SER A 371 2.27 9.36 20.02
C SER A 371 3.76 9.34 19.68
N LYS A 372 4.57 9.72 20.67
CA LYS A 372 6.03 9.83 20.53
C LYS A 372 6.63 8.48 20.13
N LEU A 373 7.46 8.51 19.08
CA LEU A 373 8.24 7.37 18.66
C LEU A 373 9.44 7.17 19.59
N LYS A 374 9.79 5.90 19.85
CA LYS A 374 11.05 5.55 20.51
C LYS A 374 12.21 5.75 19.52
N PRO A 375 13.42 6.11 19.98
CA PRO A 375 14.61 6.08 19.13
C PRO A 375 14.82 4.69 18.54
N LEU A 376 15.33 4.65 17.31
CA LEU A 376 15.99 3.47 16.78
C LEU A 376 17.26 3.17 17.57
N ASN A 377 17.56 1.90 17.75
CA ASN A 377 18.75 1.37 18.38
C ASN A 377 19.93 1.40 17.41
N VAL A 378 20.78 2.40 17.58
CA VAL A 378 21.98 2.64 16.77
C VAL A 378 22.94 1.45 16.85
N GLU A 379 23.16 0.89 18.04
CA GLU A 379 24.08 -0.23 18.26
C GLU A 379 23.59 -1.53 17.64
N LEU A 380 22.28 -1.69 17.47
CA LEU A 380 21.73 -2.85 16.78
C LEU A 380 21.81 -2.68 15.26
N LEU A 381 21.38 -1.52 14.76
CA LEU A 381 21.32 -1.25 13.32
C LEU A 381 22.70 -1.05 12.67
N ARG A 382 23.75 -0.73 13.44
CA ARG A 382 25.13 -0.56 12.94
C ARG A 382 25.69 -1.79 12.23
N GLU A 383 25.10 -2.96 12.44
CA GLU A 383 25.45 -4.20 11.73
C GLU A 383 25.30 -4.04 10.21
N VAL A 384 24.29 -3.27 9.78
CA VAL A 384 23.91 -3.15 8.36
C VAL A 384 23.73 -1.72 7.87
N ILE A 385 23.60 -0.73 8.76
CA ILE A 385 23.36 0.67 8.43
C ILE A 385 24.40 1.59 9.10
N ASN A 386 24.79 2.65 8.41
CA ASN A 386 25.64 3.72 8.93
C ASN A 386 25.07 4.36 10.22
N PRO A 387 25.76 4.29 11.38
CA PRO A 387 25.29 4.85 12.65
C PRO A 387 24.90 6.33 12.58
N SER A 388 25.70 7.14 11.89
CA SER A 388 25.45 8.59 11.74
C SER A 388 24.10 8.88 11.05
N TYR A 389 23.65 7.99 10.17
CA TYR A 389 22.35 8.09 9.54
C TYR A 389 21.22 7.78 10.52
N VAL A 390 21.38 6.74 11.34
CA VAL A 390 20.41 6.39 12.40
C VAL A 390 20.30 7.51 13.44
N ASP A 391 21.43 8.10 13.85
CA ASP A 391 21.45 9.26 14.74
C ASP A 391 20.72 10.47 14.13
N TRP A 392 20.95 10.73 12.84
CA TRP A 392 20.23 11.76 12.12
C TRP A 392 18.72 11.50 12.09
N ILE A 393 18.28 10.25 11.88
CA ILE A 393 16.86 9.87 11.94
C ILE A 393 16.30 10.18 13.32
N ASN A 394 16.92 9.64 14.37
CA ASN A 394 16.50 9.81 15.76
C ASN A 394 16.38 11.29 16.15
N LYS A 395 17.38 12.11 15.80
CA LYS A 395 17.38 13.56 16.06
C LYS A 395 16.22 14.29 15.37
N ASN A 396 15.76 13.83 14.21
CA ASN A 396 14.70 14.49 13.46
C ASN A 396 13.29 13.98 13.76
N VAL A 397 13.17 12.75 14.27
CA VAL A 397 11.88 12.13 14.62
C VAL A 397 11.50 12.39 16.08
N ILE A 398 12.46 12.36 17.01
CA ILE A 398 12.21 12.48 18.45
C ILE A 398 12.12 13.95 18.88
N TYR A 399 13.01 14.79 18.35
CA TYR A 399 13.13 16.20 18.74
C TYR A 399 12.64 17.13 17.63
N ILE A 400 11.33 17.39 17.62
CA ILE A 400 10.68 18.33 16.71
C ILE A 400 10.73 19.74 17.31
N SER A 401 11.81 20.48 17.03
CA SER A 401 11.96 21.87 17.49
C SER A 401 10.97 22.83 16.83
N SER A 402 10.64 23.93 17.51
CA SER A 402 9.73 24.98 17.00
C SER A 402 10.16 25.56 15.65
N SER A 403 11.47 25.69 15.41
CA SER A 403 12.03 26.12 14.12
C SER A 403 11.69 25.15 12.98
N LYS A 404 11.78 23.83 13.21
CA LYS A 404 11.39 22.83 12.21
C LYS A 404 9.88 22.82 11.96
N LYS A 405 9.05 23.06 13.00
CA LYS A 405 7.59 23.23 12.85
C LYS A 405 7.28 24.40 11.92
N LEU A 406 7.97 25.53 12.10
CA LEU A 406 7.82 26.70 11.26
C LEU A 406 8.24 26.43 9.81
N ILE A 407 9.42 25.84 9.59
CA ILE A 407 9.90 25.47 8.24
C ILE A 407 8.88 24.58 7.53
N ARG A 408 8.33 23.56 8.21
CA ARG A 408 7.28 22.69 7.65
C ARG A 408 6.03 23.48 7.29
N LYS A 409 5.56 24.38 8.16
CA LYS A 409 4.40 25.24 7.88
C LYS A 409 4.63 26.09 6.62
N LEU A 410 5.83 26.67 6.47
CA LEU A 410 6.19 27.46 5.29
C LEU A 410 6.31 26.59 4.02
N LEU A 411 6.84 25.37 4.13
CA LEU A 411 6.96 24.40 3.03
C LEU A 411 5.60 23.89 2.50
N ASN A 412 4.53 24.01 3.30
CA ASN A 412 3.16 23.66 2.92
C ASN A 412 2.41 24.80 2.22
N VAL A 413 2.94 26.03 2.26
CA VAL A 413 2.37 27.17 1.52
C VAL A 413 2.79 27.05 0.05
N LYS A 414 1.86 26.81 -0.87
CA LYS A 414 2.14 26.45 -2.29
C LYS A 414 3.26 27.27 -2.96
N LYS A 415 3.16 28.61 -2.94
CA LYS A 415 4.14 29.51 -3.59
C LYS A 415 5.47 29.55 -2.84
N LEU A 416 5.42 29.68 -1.51
CA LEU A 416 6.60 29.80 -0.66
C LEU A 416 7.37 28.48 -0.57
N GLY A 417 6.67 27.38 -0.33
CA GLY A 417 7.23 26.04 -0.30
C GLY A 417 7.85 25.62 -1.63
N GLY A 418 7.27 26.04 -2.76
CA GLY A 418 7.90 25.85 -4.08
C GLY A 418 9.24 26.59 -4.20
N ALA A 419 9.32 27.84 -3.71
CA ALA A 419 10.57 28.60 -3.68
C ALA A 419 11.61 27.97 -2.73
N LEU A 420 11.22 27.67 -1.49
CA LEU A 420 12.10 27.05 -0.48
C LEU A 420 12.69 25.72 -0.96
N ARG A 421 11.88 24.86 -1.62
CA ARG A 421 12.36 23.59 -2.19
C ARG A 421 13.38 23.80 -3.31
N ARG A 422 13.20 24.82 -4.17
CA ARG A 422 14.18 25.18 -5.21
C ARG A 422 15.50 25.70 -4.62
N SER A 423 15.43 26.36 -3.47
CA SER A 423 16.61 26.77 -2.68
C SER A 423 17.23 25.65 -1.85
N GLY A 424 16.78 24.39 -2.02
CA GLY A 424 17.36 23.22 -1.35
C GLY A 424 16.80 22.93 0.05
N ILE A 425 15.85 23.73 0.56
CA ILE A 425 15.22 23.50 1.87
C ILE A 425 14.20 22.36 1.72
N ARG A 426 14.43 21.27 2.47
CA ARG A 426 13.58 20.07 2.46
C ARG A 426 12.93 19.84 3.81
N ASP A 427 11.82 19.12 3.80
CA ASP A 427 11.21 18.61 5.02
C ASP A 427 12.02 17.42 5.55
N THR A 428 12.95 17.73 6.44
CA THR A 428 13.81 16.72 7.06
C THR A 428 13.07 15.84 8.05
N ILE A 429 11.96 16.32 8.64
CA ILE A 429 11.14 15.52 9.57
C ILE A 429 10.46 14.40 8.80
N LEU A 430 9.79 14.71 7.69
CA LEU A 430 9.09 13.70 6.91
C LEU A 430 10.06 12.67 6.31
N THR A 431 11.19 13.13 5.78
CA THR A 431 12.24 12.23 5.26
C THR A 431 12.77 11.30 6.35
N ALA A 432 13.07 11.83 7.54
CA ALA A 432 13.54 11.03 8.67
C ALA A 432 12.46 10.05 9.18
N TYR A 433 11.20 10.48 9.18
CA TYR A 433 10.06 9.63 9.54
C TYR A 433 9.87 8.46 8.57
N CYS A 434 9.94 8.70 7.26
CA CYS A 434 9.89 7.63 6.26
C CYS A 434 11.04 6.61 6.44
N ALA A 435 12.26 7.10 6.67
CA ALA A 435 13.41 6.25 6.94
C ALA A 435 13.24 5.47 8.25
N TYR A 436 12.73 6.11 9.31
CA TYR A 436 12.40 5.47 10.58
C TYR A 436 11.43 4.30 10.39
N LEU A 437 10.32 4.51 9.68
CA LEU A 437 9.34 3.45 9.43
C LEU A 437 9.87 2.33 8.53
N THR A 438 10.87 2.62 7.69
CA THR A 438 11.53 1.61 6.86
C THR A 438 12.51 0.77 7.68
N LEU A 439 13.27 1.39 8.60
CA LEU A 439 14.27 0.70 9.42
C LEU A 439 13.71 0.02 10.67
N LYS A 440 12.56 0.47 11.19
CA LYS A 440 11.98 -0.11 12.41
C LYS A 440 11.70 -1.64 12.29
N PRO A 441 11.16 -2.16 11.17
CA PRO A 441 11.07 -3.62 10.99
C PRO A 441 12.42 -4.34 10.96
N ILE A 442 13.48 -3.70 10.45
CA ILE A 442 14.84 -4.28 10.44
C ILE A 442 15.39 -4.36 11.88
N GLU A 443 15.17 -3.33 12.68
CA GLU A 443 15.52 -3.35 14.10
C GLU A 443 14.80 -4.48 14.84
N GLN A 444 13.47 -4.59 14.70
CA GLN A 444 12.67 -5.64 15.35
C GLN A 444 13.11 -7.06 14.93
N LEU A 445 13.53 -7.23 13.66
CA LEU A 445 14.12 -8.47 13.18
C LEU A 445 15.42 -8.82 13.91
N LEU A 446 16.33 -7.86 14.05
CA LEU A 446 17.61 -8.05 14.73
C LEU A 446 17.40 -8.30 16.24
N GLU A 447 16.44 -7.62 16.86
CA GLU A 447 16.05 -7.85 18.27
C GLU A 447 15.58 -9.29 18.45
N LYS A 448 14.67 -9.76 17.57
CA LYS A 448 14.15 -11.12 17.59
C LYS A 448 15.26 -12.15 17.38
N ARG A 449 16.14 -11.96 16.39
CA ARG A 449 17.32 -12.82 16.17
C ARG A 449 18.19 -12.92 17.43
N ASN A 450 18.51 -11.79 18.07
CA ASN A 450 19.36 -11.78 19.25
C ASN A 450 18.68 -12.41 20.48
N HIS A 451 17.35 -12.42 20.55
CA HIS A 451 16.62 -13.17 21.57
C HIS A 451 16.77 -14.69 21.36
N PHE A 452 16.75 -15.16 20.11
CA PHE A 452 17.00 -16.57 19.78
C PHE A 452 18.42 -17.04 20.11
N TYR A 453 19.44 -16.16 20.10
CA TYR A 453 20.79 -16.55 20.51
C TYR A 453 21.00 -16.59 22.03
N LYS A 454 20.09 -16.00 22.82
CA LYS A 454 20.19 -15.93 24.29
C LYS A 454 19.45 -17.07 25.00
N ASN A 455 18.53 -17.73 24.30
CA ASN A 455 17.80 -18.91 24.76
C ASN A 455 18.32 -20.14 24.03
#